data_AF-A0A3D3NGZ4-F1
#
_entry.id   AF-A0A3D3NGZ4-F1
#
_cell.length_a   1.000
_cell.length_b   1.000
_cell.length_c   1.000
_cell.angle_alpha   90.00
_cell.angle_beta   90.00
_cell.angle_gamma   90.00
#
_symmetry.space_group_name_H-M   'P 1'
#
loop_
_entity.id
_entity.type
_entity.pdbx_description
1 polymer ?
#
loop_
_entity_poly.entity_id
_entity_poly.type
_entity_poly.pdbx_seq_one_letter_code
_entity_poly.pdbx_strand_id
1 'polypeptide(L)'
;MSADFLSQDEVDALLKGVTGEADVSEEVDEGSAGPRPYNLGTQERIVRGRMPTLELVNERFARYLRIGLFNYLHRSAEISVGSIRVQKYSEFTGNLVVPTNINLVTAKPLSGTALFVLD
;
A
#
# COMPACT_ATOMS: atom_id res chain seq x y z
N MET A 1 17.45 4.05 -48.34
CA MET A 1 17.57 3.82 -46.88
C MET A 1 17.68 5.18 -46.22
N SER A 2 16.53 5.86 -46.12
CA SER A 2 16.39 7.21 -45.55
C SER A 2 16.10 7.07 -44.06
N ALA A 3 16.95 7.67 -43.24
CA ALA A 3 16.75 7.78 -41.81
C ALA A 3 15.57 8.74 -41.55
N ASP A 4 14.51 8.25 -40.92
CA ASP A 4 13.43 9.09 -40.41
C ASP A 4 13.99 9.94 -39.27
N PHE A 5 14.26 11.21 -39.58
CA PHE A 5 14.57 12.22 -38.58
C PHE A 5 13.27 12.55 -37.83
N LEU A 6 13.22 12.16 -36.57
CA LEU A 6 12.19 12.63 -35.63
C LEU A 6 12.23 14.16 -35.59
N SER A 7 11.06 14.78 -35.57
CA SER A 7 10.95 16.22 -35.40
C SER A 7 11.42 16.61 -33.99
N GLN A 8 12.01 17.80 -33.85
CA GLN A 8 12.53 18.28 -32.57
C GLN A 8 11.46 18.27 -31.46
N ASP A 9 10.19 18.48 -31.84
CA ASP A 9 9.02 18.44 -30.96
C ASP A 9 8.72 17.04 -30.40
N GLU A 10 8.95 15.98 -31.20
CA GLU A 10 8.80 14.59 -30.76
C GLU A 10 9.94 14.17 -29.82
N VAL A 11 11.15 14.68 -30.04
CA VAL A 11 12.29 14.45 -29.15
C VAL A 11 12.04 15.08 -27.79
N ASP A 12 11.52 16.31 -27.74
CA ASP A 12 11.21 17.00 -26.49
C ASP A 12 10.04 16.34 -25.73
N ALA A 13 9.04 15.80 -26.44
CA ALA A 13 7.94 15.04 -25.84
C ALA A 13 8.45 13.74 -25.18
N LEU A 14 9.38 13.03 -25.82
CA LEU A 14 10.01 11.85 -25.25
C LEU A 14 10.95 12.20 -24.08
N LEU A 15 11.65 13.33 -24.14
CA LEU A 15 12.53 13.79 -23.07
C LEU A 15 11.75 14.15 -21.80
N LYS A 16 10.58 14.79 -21.92
CA LYS A 16 9.66 15.04 -20.79
C LYS A 16 9.13 13.76 -20.14
N GLY A 17 8.91 12.70 -20.92
CA GLY A 17 8.47 11.40 -20.39
C GLY A 17 9.55 10.65 -19.61
N VAL A 18 10.83 10.90 -19.89
CA VAL A 18 11.98 10.20 -19.28
C VAL A 18 12.53 10.93 -18.05
N THR A 19 12.39 12.27 -17.96
CA THR A 19 12.95 13.05 -16.84
C THR A 19 12.08 13.06 -15.58
N GLY A 20 10.87 12.50 -15.60
CA GLY A 20 10.07 12.30 -14.40
C GLY A 20 9.56 13.58 -13.73
N GLU A 21 9.77 14.76 -14.33
CA GLU A 21 9.11 16.01 -13.95
C GLU A 21 7.77 16.10 -14.68
N ALA A 22 6.83 15.26 -14.24
CA ALA A 22 5.42 15.59 -14.40
C ALA A 22 5.15 16.75 -13.45
N ASP A 23 5.35 17.97 -13.95
CA ASP A 23 4.78 19.16 -13.35
C ASP A 23 3.29 18.89 -13.21
N VAL A 24 2.83 18.85 -11.96
CA VAL A 24 1.43 18.61 -11.62
C VAL A 24 0.69 19.90 -11.91
N SER A 25 0.61 20.27 -13.19
CA SER A 25 -0.39 21.19 -13.66
C SER A 25 -1.72 20.47 -13.50
N GLU A 26 -2.43 20.81 -12.42
CA GLU A 26 -3.85 20.59 -12.30
C GLU A 26 -4.50 21.14 -13.57
N GLU A 27 -4.76 20.25 -14.53
CA GLU A 27 -5.67 20.54 -15.63
C GLU A 27 -7.03 20.78 -14.99
N VAL A 28 -7.32 22.05 -14.75
CA VAL A 28 -8.67 22.52 -14.53
C VAL A 28 -9.42 22.20 -15.82
N ASP A 29 -10.09 21.05 -15.82
CA ASP A 29 -11.00 20.57 -16.87
C ASP A 29 -12.20 21.53 -16.98
N GLU A 30 -11.97 22.71 -17.56
CA GLU A 30 -12.98 23.58 -18.13
C GLU A 30 -13.50 22.94 -19.42
N GLY A 31 -14.31 21.88 -19.32
CA GLY A 31 -14.71 21.18 -20.54
C GLY A 31 -15.81 20.12 -20.50
N SER A 32 -16.25 19.60 -19.34
CA SER A 32 -17.28 18.54 -19.32
C SER A 32 -18.58 18.94 -18.62
N ALA A 33 -19.50 19.55 -19.38
CA ALA A 33 -20.88 19.82 -18.97
C ALA A 33 -21.74 18.52 -18.96
N GLY A 34 -21.34 17.52 -18.18
CA GLY A 34 -22.06 16.26 -18.01
C GLY A 34 -21.77 15.62 -16.65
N PRO A 35 -22.67 14.75 -16.14
CA PRO A 35 -22.41 14.04 -14.89
C PRO A 35 -21.16 13.19 -15.03
N ARG A 36 -20.15 13.42 -14.19
CA ARG A 36 -18.93 12.60 -14.16
C ARG A 36 -19.32 11.15 -13.90
N PRO A 37 -18.88 10.19 -14.73
CA PRO A 37 -19.13 8.78 -14.49
C PRO A 37 -18.50 8.38 -13.15
N TYR A 38 -19.34 8.12 -12.16
CA TYR A 38 -18.91 7.76 -10.81
C TYR A 38 -18.87 6.24 -10.69
N ASN A 39 -17.67 5.67 -10.72
CA ASN A 39 -17.49 4.24 -10.56
C ASN A 39 -17.39 3.88 -9.06
N LEU A 40 -18.48 3.37 -8.51
CA LEU A 40 -18.61 2.88 -7.13
C LEU A 40 -17.70 1.67 -6.82
N GLY A 41 -17.19 0.95 -7.83
CA GLY A 41 -16.34 -0.23 -7.65
C GLY A 41 -14.86 0.08 -7.40
N THR A 42 -14.41 1.29 -7.75
CA THR A 42 -13.02 1.76 -7.60
C THR A 42 -12.85 2.74 -6.46
N GLN A 43 -13.72 2.69 -5.44
CA GLN A 43 -13.53 3.48 -4.24
C GLN A 43 -12.34 2.94 -3.45
N GLU A 44 -11.14 3.22 -3.96
CA GLU A 44 -9.92 3.15 -3.20
C GLU A 44 -10.13 4.11 -2.04
N ARG A 45 -10.33 3.54 -0.86
CA ARG A 45 -10.21 4.31 0.37
C ARG A 45 -8.72 4.63 0.50
N ILE A 46 -8.26 5.63 -0.26
CA ILE A 46 -6.90 6.12 -0.17
C ILE A 46 -6.82 6.80 1.18
N VAL A 47 -6.35 6.07 2.19
CA VAL A 47 -6.02 6.65 3.48
C VAL A 47 -4.75 7.47 3.27
N ARG A 48 -4.92 8.69 2.73
CA ARG A 48 -3.87 9.69 2.53
C ARG A 48 -3.55 10.30 3.90
N GLY A 49 -2.91 9.54 4.78
CA GLY A 49 -2.53 10.02 6.09
C GLY A 49 -1.94 8.94 6.99
N ARG A 50 -1.07 9.35 7.92
CA ARG A 50 -0.59 8.46 9.00
C ARG A 50 -1.77 8.03 9.87
N MET A 51 -1.74 6.79 10.36
CA MET A 51 -2.75 6.25 11.27
C MET A 51 -2.16 6.09 12.67
N PRO A 52 -1.97 7.20 13.43
CA PRO A 52 -1.24 7.19 14.70
C PRO A 52 -1.88 6.26 15.75
N THR A 53 -3.20 6.11 15.72
CA THR A 53 -3.90 5.17 16.60
C THR A 53 -3.56 3.72 16.27
N LEU A 54 -3.47 3.36 14.98
CA LEU A 54 -3.06 2.00 14.59
C LEU A 54 -1.60 1.75 14.91
N GLU A 55 -0.73 2.75 14.77
CA GLU A 55 0.67 2.69 15.21
C GLU A 55 0.76 2.36 16.70
N LEU A 56 0.02 3.09 17.54
CA LEU A 56 -0.02 2.84 18.97
C LEU A 56 -0.59 1.46 19.32
N VAL A 57 -1.63 1.01 18.61
CA VAL A 57 -2.23 -0.33 18.80
C VAL A 57 -1.21 -1.41 18.45
N ASN A 58 -0.48 -1.27 17.34
CA ASN A 58 0.52 -2.23 16.91
C ASN A 58 1.73 -2.29 17.87
N GLU A 59 2.19 -1.15 18.38
CA GLU A 59 3.23 -1.12 19.41
C GLU A 59 2.81 -1.86 20.68
N ARG A 60 1.57 -1.65 21.13
CA ARG A 60 1.01 -2.37 22.28
C ARG A 60 0.89 -3.86 22.00
N PHE A 61 0.41 -4.23 20.82
CA PHE A 61 0.32 -5.63 20.40
C PHE A 61 1.69 -6.31 20.42
N ALA A 62 2.73 -5.70 19.85
CA ALA A 62 4.08 -6.25 19.85
C ALA A 62 4.65 -6.44 21.27
N ARG A 63 4.36 -5.50 22.18
CA ARG A 63 4.74 -5.63 23.59
C ARG A 63 4.08 -6.83 24.26
N TYR A 64 2.76 -7.00 24.08
CA TYR A 64 2.04 -8.15 24.64
C TYR A 64 2.44 -9.47 23.99
N LEU A 65 2.68 -9.48 22.68
CA LEU A 65 3.18 -10.65 21.96
C LEU A 65 4.52 -11.11 22.53
N ARG A 66 5.43 -10.18 22.83
CA ARG A 66 6.73 -10.49 23.45
C ARG A 66 6.58 -11.19 24.80
N ILE A 67 5.73 -10.63 25.67
CA ILE A 67 5.46 -11.19 27.00
C ILE A 67 4.78 -12.57 26.86
N GLY A 68 3.83 -12.70 25.95
CA GLY A 68 3.12 -13.96 25.68
C GLY A 68 4.06 -15.06 25.18
N LEU A 69 4.94 -14.75 24.22
CA LEU A 69 5.93 -15.70 23.71
C LEU A 69 6.94 -16.09 24.79
N PHE A 70 7.38 -15.15 25.63
CA PHE A 70 8.25 -15.47 26.76
C PHE A 70 7.58 -16.46 27.72
N ASN A 71 6.32 -16.22 28.10
CA ASN A 71 5.59 -17.12 29.00
C ASN A 71 5.35 -18.50 28.38
N TYR A 72 5.18 -18.58 27.06
CA TYR A 72 4.95 -19.84 26.36
C TYR A 72 6.26 -20.64 26.17
N LEU A 73 7.30 -20.00 25.65
CA LEU A 73 8.56 -20.64 25.26
C LEU A 73 9.60 -20.66 26.39
N HIS A 74 9.39 -19.91 27.47
CA HIS A 74 10.38 -19.66 28.53
C HIS A 74 11.73 -19.14 28.00
N ARG A 75 11.69 -18.41 26.87
CA ARG A 75 12.86 -17.82 26.21
C ARG A 75 12.53 -16.39 25.75
N SER A 76 13.49 -15.49 25.88
CA SER A 76 13.34 -14.11 25.42
C SER A 76 13.24 -14.07 23.89
N ALA A 77 12.14 -13.53 23.37
CA ALA A 77 11.96 -13.24 21.95
C ALA A 77 12.26 -11.76 21.67
N GLU A 78 13.07 -11.48 20.66
CA GLU A 78 13.28 -10.13 20.15
C GLU A 78 12.18 -9.79 19.15
N ILE A 79 11.45 -8.70 19.41
CA ILE A 79 10.35 -8.26 18.55
C ILE A 79 10.55 -6.77 18.28
N SER A 80 10.77 -6.41 17.03
CA SER A 80 10.83 -5.02 16.54
C SER A 80 9.58 -4.70 15.73
N VAL A 81 9.06 -3.48 15.88
CA VAL A 81 7.91 -3.00 15.12
C VAL A 81 8.40 -2.24 13.90
N GLY A 82 7.99 -2.68 12.71
CA GLY A 82 8.26 -1.97 11.45
C GLY A 82 7.26 -0.84 11.18
N SER A 83 7.56 -0.03 10.16
CA SER A 83 6.64 1.04 9.72
C SER A 83 5.32 0.46 9.20
N ILE A 84 4.21 1.06 9.62
CA ILE A 84 2.88 0.68 9.12
C ILE A 84 2.67 1.30 7.75
N ARG A 85 2.24 0.46 6.80
CA ARG A 85 1.88 0.87 5.44
C ARG A 85 0.50 0.34 5.06
N VAL A 86 -0.22 1.13 4.28
CA VAL A 86 -1.49 0.71 3.66
C VAL A 86 -1.16 0.20 2.27
N GLN A 87 -1.54 -1.03 1.97
CA GLN A 87 -1.31 -1.67 0.68
C GLN A 87 -2.54 -2.48 0.28
N LYS A 88 -2.72 -2.75 -1.02
CA LYS A 88 -3.83 -3.58 -1.50
C LYS A 88 -3.62 -5.03 -1.06
N TYR A 89 -4.72 -5.72 -0.75
CA TYR A 89 -4.66 -7.14 -0.37
C TYR A 89 -4.07 -8.00 -1.50
N SER A 90 -4.48 -7.76 -2.75
CA SER A 90 -3.97 -8.49 -3.92
C SER A 90 -2.46 -8.30 -4.11
N GLU A 91 -1.96 -7.09 -3.88
CA GLU A 91 -0.54 -6.76 -3.93
C GLU A 91 0.23 -7.44 -2.78
N PHE A 92 -0.34 -7.46 -1.58
CA PHE A 92 0.27 -8.18 -0.45
C PHE A 92 0.39 -9.68 -0.73
N THR A 93 -0.70 -10.33 -1.15
CA THR A 93 -0.70 -11.78 -1.41
C THR A 93 0.16 -12.19 -2.59
N GLY A 94 0.30 -11.33 -3.60
CA GLY A 94 1.15 -11.59 -4.76
C GLY A 94 2.65 -11.56 -4.43
N ASN A 95 3.04 -10.87 -3.35
CA ASN A 95 4.44 -10.73 -2.92
C ASN A 95 4.86 -11.76 -1.84
N LEU A 96 3.97 -12.67 -1.44
CA LEU A 96 4.30 -13.70 -0.45
C LEU A 96 5.20 -14.78 -1.06
N VAL A 97 6.24 -15.18 -0.33
CA VAL A 97 7.09 -16.30 -0.69
C VAL A 97 6.30 -17.61 -0.53
N VAL A 98 6.70 -18.68 -1.22
CA VAL A 98 6.08 -20.00 -1.06
C VAL A 98 7.15 -20.99 -0.60
N PRO A 99 6.92 -21.79 0.45
CA PRO A 99 5.73 -21.87 1.31
C PRO A 99 5.72 -20.82 2.44
N THR A 100 4.56 -20.25 2.77
CA THR A 100 4.39 -19.32 3.89
C THR A 100 3.20 -19.72 4.75
N ASN A 101 3.29 -19.54 6.07
CA ASN A 101 2.22 -19.87 6.99
C ASN A 101 1.21 -18.71 7.08
N ILE A 102 -0.04 -18.98 6.69
CA ILE A 102 -1.11 -17.99 6.58
C ILE A 102 -2.21 -18.32 7.59
N ASN A 103 -2.51 -17.38 8.49
CA ASN A 103 -3.52 -17.55 9.54
C ASN A 103 -4.60 -16.47 9.44
N LEU A 104 -5.86 -16.89 9.39
CA LEU A 104 -7.02 -15.99 9.41
C LEU A 104 -7.60 -15.94 10.83
N VAL A 105 -7.74 -14.74 11.37
CA VAL A 105 -8.17 -14.51 12.75
C VAL A 105 -9.32 -13.52 12.78
N THR A 106 -10.41 -13.87 13.43
CA THR A 106 -11.54 -12.96 13.68
C THR A 106 -11.52 -12.47 15.12
N ALA A 107 -11.53 -11.17 15.35
CA ALA A 107 -11.48 -10.58 16.68
C ALA A 107 -12.81 -9.90 17.04
N LYS A 108 -13.72 -10.60 17.72
CA LYS A 108 -14.98 -9.99 18.20
C LYS A 108 -14.67 -8.90 19.25
N PRO A 109 -15.33 -7.72 19.24
CA PRO A 109 -16.48 -7.33 18.42
C PRO A 109 -16.12 -6.61 17.10
N LEU A 110 -14.85 -6.59 16.70
CA LEU A 110 -14.42 -5.93 15.47
C LEU A 110 -14.99 -6.67 14.25
N SER A 111 -15.58 -5.91 13.34
CA SER A 111 -16.07 -6.44 12.08
C SER A 111 -14.91 -6.72 11.13
N GLY A 112 -14.84 -7.94 10.62
CA GLY A 112 -13.87 -8.36 9.61
C GLY A 112 -12.92 -9.47 10.09
N THR A 113 -11.96 -9.79 9.23
CA THR A 113 -10.97 -10.85 9.43
C THR A 113 -9.58 -10.26 9.30
N ALA A 114 -8.72 -10.52 10.28
CA ALA A 114 -7.31 -10.20 10.25
C ALA A 114 -6.53 -11.37 9.62
N LEU A 115 -5.47 -11.03 8.89
CA LEU A 115 -4.54 -12.01 8.33
C LEU A 115 -3.18 -11.88 9.02
N PHE A 116 -2.70 -12.98 9.57
CA PHE A 116 -1.35 -13.10 10.13
C PHE A 116 -0.53 -14.02 9.24
N VAL A 117 0.65 -13.53 8.86
CA VAL A 117 1.59 -14.24 7.99
C VAL A 117 2.87 -14.46 8.79
N LEU A 118 3.32 -15.70 8.83
CA LEU A 118 4.60 -16.09 9.41
C LEU A 118 5.42 -16.74 8.30
N ASP A 119 6.54 -16.10 7.98
CA ASP A 119 7.57 -16.64 7.08
C ASP A 119 8.49 -17.59 7.85
#